data_AF-V4M463-F1
#
_entry.id   AF-V4M463-F1
#
_cell.length_a   1.000
_cell.length_b   1.000
_cell.length_c   1.000
_cell.angle_alpha   90.00
_cell.angle_beta   90.00
_cell.angle_gamma   90.00
#
_symmetry.space_group_name_H-M   'P 1'
#
loop_
_entity.id
_entity.type
_entity.pdbx_description
1 polymer ?
#
loop_
_entity_poly.entity_id
_entity_poly.type
_entity_poly.pdbx_seq_one_letter_code
_entity_poly.pdbx_strand_id
1 'polypeptide(L)'
;MVHSFPSGLPTFYIRLYQIVDDPSSDAIISWSKSNNSFIVWDLENLFGEILSKSVEFGRNLLQFISKLQSYGFKKVMGADPLEYGHDGFVRGQPQLLKKVWMDRKKRLAPKRAKAKVRKARAKVEHLLQDLRI
;
A
#
# COMPACT_ATOMS: atom_id res chain seq x y z
N MET A 1 2.06 18.21 14.65
CA MET A 1 1.62 17.25 15.68
C MET A 1 2.53 16.02 15.59
N VAL A 2 3.17 15.59 16.69
CA VAL A 2 4.07 14.42 16.65
C VAL A 2 3.24 13.14 16.71
N HIS A 3 3.15 12.43 15.59
CA HIS A 3 2.46 11.15 15.55
C HIS A 3 3.38 10.06 16.10
N SER A 4 2.92 9.31 17.11
CA SER A 4 3.58 8.09 17.54
C SER A 4 3.13 6.93 16.67
N PHE A 5 4.02 6.41 15.83
CA PHE A 5 3.73 5.28 14.94
C PHE A 5 4.07 3.95 15.60
N PRO A 6 3.29 2.88 15.37
CA PRO A 6 3.65 1.54 15.83
C PRO A 6 5.01 1.09 15.29
N SER A 7 5.81 0.47 16.16
CA SER A 7 7.11 -0.09 15.79
C SER A 7 6.99 -1.27 14.80
N GLY A 8 7.98 -1.41 13.93
CA GLY A 8 8.05 -2.50 12.95
C GLY A 8 7.08 -2.37 11.77
N LEU A 9 6.39 -1.24 11.62
CA LEU A 9 5.60 -0.95 10.43
C LEU A 9 6.50 -0.69 9.22
N PRO A 10 6.13 -1.18 8.03
CA PRO A 10 6.76 -0.74 6.79
C PRO A 10 6.71 0.78 6.63
N THR A 11 7.83 1.38 6.21
CA THR A 11 7.98 2.84 6.02
C THR A 11 6.94 3.44 5.08
N PHE A 12 6.46 2.67 4.10
CA PHE A 12 5.38 3.08 3.20
C PHE A 12 4.13 3.60 3.94
N TYR A 13 3.67 2.92 5.00
CA TYR A 13 2.48 3.37 5.73
C TYR A 13 2.74 4.68 6.49
N ILE A 14 3.92 4.79 7.09
CA ILE A 14 4.33 5.96 7.87
C ILE A 14 4.42 7.17 6.95
N ARG A 15 5.13 7.03 5.83
CA ARG A 15 5.28 8.10 4.85
C ARG A 15 3.95 8.51 4.22
N LEU A 16 3.11 7.54 3.84
CA LEU A 16 1.81 7.85 3.26
C LEU A 16 0.94 8.63 4.24
N TYR A 17 0.89 8.21 5.51
CA TYR A 17 0.15 8.92 6.54
C TYR A 17 0.68 10.34 6.75
N GLN A 18 2.01 10.49 6.86
CA GLN A 18 2.64 11.81 7.05
C GLN A 18 2.31 12.79 5.92
N ILE A 19 2.32 12.32 4.67
CA ILE A 19 1.97 13.15 3.52
C ILE A 19 0.50 13.53 3.58
N VAL A 20 -0.41 12.56 3.69
CA VAL A 20 -1.86 12.83 3.71
C VAL A 20 -2.26 13.75 4.87
N ASP A 21 -1.52 13.70 5.99
CA ASP A 21 -1.78 14.53 7.17
C ASP A 21 -1.07 15.89 7.16
N ASP A 22 -0.22 16.16 6.16
CA ASP A 22 0.43 17.46 5.98
C ASP A 22 -0.50 18.41 5.21
N PRO A 23 -1.01 19.50 5.85
CA PRO A 23 -1.90 20.45 5.19
C PRO A 23 -1.28 21.15 3.98
N SER A 24 0.06 21.22 3.90
CA SER A 24 0.73 21.81 2.72
C SER A 24 0.55 20.96 1.46
N SER A 25 0.22 19.68 1.61
CA SER A 25 -0.03 18.77 0.50
C SER A 25 -1.50 18.64 0.12
N ASP A 26 -2.42 19.31 0.83
CA ASP A 26 -3.87 19.10 0.70
C ASP A 26 -4.39 19.38 -0.73
N ALA A 27 -3.72 20.27 -1.48
CA ALA A 27 -4.04 20.55 -2.88
C ALA A 27 -3.71 19.39 -3.84
N ILE A 28 -2.85 18.46 -3.42
CA ILE A 28 -2.36 17.32 -4.21
C ILE A 28 -2.99 16.02 -3.68
N ILE A 29 -2.94 15.82 -2.37
CA ILE A 29 -3.42 14.64 -1.67
C ILE A 29 -3.87 15.03 -0.26
N SER A 30 -5.07 14.63 0.14
CA SER A 30 -5.59 14.99 1.47
C SER A 30 -6.48 13.91 2.06
N TRP A 31 -6.80 14.06 3.34
CA TRP A 31 -7.86 13.28 3.97
C TRP A 31 -9.21 13.55 3.32
N SER A 32 -10.02 12.50 3.18
CA SER A 32 -11.44 12.66 2.85
C SER A 32 -12.21 13.35 3.98
N LYS A 33 -13.42 13.84 3.67
CA LYS A 33 -14.31 14.44 4.68
C LYS A 33 -14.65 13.50 5.84
N SER A 34 -14.67 12.19 5.58
CA SER A 34 -14.92 11.15 6.60
C SER A 34 -13.66 10.76 7.40
N ASN A 35 -12.49 11.32 7.08
CA ASN A 35 -11.23 11.10 7.79
C ASN A 35 -10.78 9.63 7.90
N ASN A 36 -11.28 8.75 7.04
CA ASN A 36 -10.98 7.31 7.03
C ASN A 36 -10.50 6.80 5.65
N SER A 37 -10.19 7.73 4.76
CA SER A 37 -9.66 7.53 3.42
C SER A 37 -8.89 8.78 3.01
N PHE A 38 -8.17 8.70 1.89
CA PHE A 38 -7.48 9.84 1.31
C PHE A 38 -7.83 9.97 -0.17
N ILE A 39 -7.81 11.21 -0.65
CA ILE A 39 -8.16 11.59 -2.00
C ILE A 39 -6.91 12.14 -2.68
N VAL A 40 -6.70 11.75 -3.93
CA VAL A 40 -5.64 12.28 -4.81
C VAL A 40 -6.29 13.26 -5.78
N TRP A 41 -6.02 14.55 -5.59
CA TRP A 41 -6.58 15.65 -6.37
C TRP A 41 -5.80 15.91 -7.65
N ASP A 42 -4.47 15.82 -7.59
CA ASP A 42 -3.59 16.13 -8.70
C ASP A 42 -2.54 15.03 -8.89
N LEU A 43 -2.67 14.27 -9.98
CA LEU A 43 -1.76 13.17 -10.29
C LEU A 43 -0.38 13.65 -10.79
N GLU A 44 -0.32 14.77 -11.49
CA GLU A 44 0.95 15.31 -12.00
C GLU A 44 1.79 15.83 -10.84
N ASN A 45 1.20 16.66 -9.98
CA ASN A 45 1.91 17.21 -8.83
C ASN A 45 2.17 16.13 -7.77
N LEU A 46 1.32 15.11 -7.64
CA LEU A 46 1.65 13.93 -6.82
C LEU A 46 2.97 13.32 -7.27
N PHE A 47 3.15 13.09 -8.57
CA PHE A 47 4.39 12.55 -9.09
C PHE A 47 5.57 13.51 -8.90
N GLY A 48 5.43 14.75 -9.39
CA GLY A 48 6.49 15.74 -9.45
C GLY A 48 6.99 16.20 -8.08
N GLU A 49 6.08 16.42 -7.12
CA GLU A 49 6.43 17.02 -5.84
C GLU A 49 6.60 16.02 -4.70
N ILE A 50 5.90 14.88 -4.75
CA ILE A 50 5.83 13.93 -3.64
C ILE A 50 6.55 12.63 -3.95
N LEU A 51 6.17 11.94 -5.03
CA LEU A 51 6.71 10.62 -5.36
C LEU A 51 8.18 10.69 -5.78
N SER A 52 8.55 11.70 -6.59
CA SER A 52 9.92 11.89 -7.07
C SER A 52 10.95 12.04 -5.95
N LYS A 53 10.52 12.57 -4.79
CA LYS A 53 11.37 12.85 -3.63
C LYS A 53 11.46 11.69 -2.64
N SER A 54 10.71 10.60 -2.86
CA SER A 54 10.49 9.54 -1.86
C SER A 54 10.70 8.14 -2.45
N VAL A 55 11.68 7.41 -1.91
CA VAL A 55 11.97 6.03 -2.36
C VAL A 55 10.85 5.04 -1.99
N GLU A 56 10.06 5.36 -0.97
CA GLU A 56 8.97 4.53 -0.45
C GLU A 56 7.84 4.34 -1.44
N PHE A 57 7.60 5.29 -2.36
CA PHE A 57 6.45 5.26 -3.26
C PHE A 57 6.74 4.73 -4.67
N GLY A 58 8.01 4.65 -5.06
CA GLY A 58 8.43 4.16 -6.38
C GLY A 58 8.64 5.28 -7.39
N ARG A 59 8.96 4.92 -8.64
CA ARG A 59 9.44 5.87 -9.65
C ARG A 59 8.37 6.42 -10.60
N ASN A 60 7.11 6.01 -10.43
CA ASN A 60 5.98 6.50 -11.23
C ASN A 60 4.64 6.22 -10.55
N LEU A 61 3.57 6.82 -11.07
CA LEU A 61 2.20 6.70 -10.55
C LEU A 61 1.69 5.25 -10.55
N LEU A 62 1.98 4.47 -11.58
CA LEU A 62 1.53 3.07 -11.67
C LEU A 62 2.14 2.20 -10.56
N GLN A 63 3.41 2.43 -10.23
CA GLN A 63 4.07 1.77 -9.11
C GLN A 63 3.47 2.19 -7.77
N PHE A 64 3.12 3.48 -7.62
CA PHE A 64 2.45 3.97 -6.43
C PHE A 64 1.07 3.32 -6.23
N ILE A 65 0.23 3.29 -7.27
CA ILE A 65 -1.09 2.64 -7.25
C ILE A 65 -0.95 1.14 -6.95
N SER A 66 0.01 0.46 -7.59
CA SER A 66 0.29 -0.95 -7.32
C SER A 66 0.74 -1.19 -5.88
N LYS A 67 1.56 -0.28 -5.32
CA LYS A 67 1.93 -0.31 -3.90
C LYS A 67 0.70 -0.16 -3.03
N LEU A 68 -0.15 0.86 -3.22
CA LEU A 68 -1.40 1.02 -2.45
C LEU A 68 -2.20 -0.29 -2.41
N GLN A 69 -2.48 -0.88 -3.57
CA GLN A 69 -3.21 -2.14 -3.68
C GLN A 69 -2.52 -3.29 -2.94
N SER A 70 -1.20 -3.46 -3.13
CA SER A 70 -0.42 -4.53 -2.48
C SER A 70 -0.26 -4.34 -0.96
N TYR A 71 -0.33 -3.10 -0.49
CA TYR A 71 -0.29 -2.72 0.91
C TYR A 71 -1.66 -2.82 1.60
N GLY A 72 -2.74 -3.00 0.84
CA GLY A 72 -4.05 -3.33 1.39
C GLY A 72 -5.10 -2.24 1.20
N PHE A 73 -4.71 -1.07 0.69
CA PHE A 73 -5.63 0.00 0.35
C PHE A 73 -6.53 -0.43 -0.80
N LYS A 74 -7.80 -0.03 -0.71
CA LYS A 74 -8.81 -0.29 -1.73
C LYS A 74 -9.21 1.03 -2.36
N LYS A 75 -9.38 1.02 -3.69
CA LYS A 75 -9.97 2.15 -4.41
C LYS A 75 -11.47 2.23 -4.05
N VAL A 76 -11.96 3.43 -3.75
CA VAL A 76 -13.40 3.67 -3.62
C VAL A 76 -14.00 3.71 -5.02
N MET A 77 -15.00 2.86 -5.27
CA MET A 77 -15.62 2.74 -6.59
C MET A 77 -16.55 3.93 -6.85
N GLY A 78 -16.48 4.51 -8.05
CA GLY A 78 -17.29 5.66 -8.43
C GLY A 78 -16.82 7.01 -7.89
N ALA A 79 -15.73 7.05 -7.11
CA ALA A 79 -15.12 8.29 -6.69
C ALA A 79 -14.36 8.96 -7.85
N ASP A 80 -14.66 10.24 -8.06
CA ASP A 80 -13.92 11.16 -8.91
C ASP A 80 -13.79 12.50 -8.15
N PRO A 81 -12.59 12.89 -7.68
CA PRO A 81 -11.27 12.32 -7.96
C PRO A 81 -10.94 10.98 -7.26
N LEU A 82 -9.74 10.44 -7.52
CA LEU A 82 -9.32 9.12 -7.04
C LEU A 82 -9.22 9.05 -5.51
N GLU A 83 -10.02 8.17 -4.91
CA GLU A 83 -10.02 7.94 -3.47
C GLU A 83 -9.59 6.51 -3.12
N TYR A 84 -8.79 6.39 -2.05
CA TYR A 84 -8.33 5.12 -1.50
C TYR A 84 -8.49 5.07 0.01
N GLY A 85 -8.87 3.91 0.54
CA GLY A 85 -9.16 3.76 1.96
C GLY A 85 -8.85 2.39 2.53
N HIS A 86 -8.87 2.34 3.86
CA HIS A 86 -8.83 1.13 4.68
C HIS A 86 -9.35 1.47 6.09
N ASP A 87 -10.08 0.56 6.73
CA ASP A 87 -10.62 0.70 8.10
C ASP A 87 -9.58 0.85 9.22
N GLY A 88 -8.30 0.98 8.88
CA GLY A 88 -7.20 1.21 9.81
C GLY A 88 -6.33 2.40 9.41
N PHE A 89 -6.74 3.13 8.37
CA PHE A 89 -6.10 4.36 7.90
C PHE A 89 -7.03 5.53 8.24
N VAL A 90 -6.89 6.05 9.46
CA VAL A 90 -7.82 7.03 10.05
C VAL A 90 -7.03 8.23 10.55
N ARG A 91 -7.50 9.43 10.23
CA ARG A 91 -6.86 10.69 10.64
C ARG A 91 -6.77 10.79 12.17
N GLY A 92 -5.63 11.27 12.65
CA GLY A 92 -5.32 11.36 14.08
C GLY A 92 -5.07 10.01 14.78
N GLN A 93 -5.14 8.88 14.07
CA GLN A 93 -5.02 7.54 14.67
C GLN A 93 -3.94 6.67 13.99
N PRO A 94 -2.67 7.10 13.98
CA PRO A 94 -1.57 6.36 13.34
C PRO A 94 -1.34 4.96 13.93
N GLN A 95 -1.77 4.71 15.17
CA GLN A 95 -1.72 3.40 15.81
C GLN A 95 -2.52 2.33 15.07
N LEU A 96 -3.59 2.72 14.35
CA LEU A 96 -4.43 1.81 13.59
C LEU A 96 -3.76 1.29 12.32
N LEU A 97 -2.63 1.87 11.88
CA LEU A 97 -1.86 1.37 10.75
C LEU A 97 -1.38 -0.08 10.94
N LYS A 98 -1.26 -0.53 12.21
CA LYS A 98 -0.99 -1.94 12.54
C LYS A 98 -2.09 -2.86 12.01
N LYS A 99 -3.36 -2.43 12.01
CA LYS A 99 -4.48 -3.17 11.44
C LYS A 99 -4.30 -3.36 9.93
N VAL A 100 -4.02 -2.28 9.20
CA VAL A 100 -3.76 -2.30 7.75
C VAL A 100 -2.65 -3.32 7.41
N TRP A 101 -1.55 -3.26 8.16
CA TRP A 101 -0.42 -4.18 7.95
C TRP A 101 -0.76 -5.64 8.26
N MET A 102 -1.51 -5.91 9.33
CA MET A 102 -1.91 -7.27 9.70
C MET A 102 -2.89 -7.87 8.70
N ASP A 103 -3.86 -7.09 8.22
CA ASP A 103 -4.84 -7.54 7.23
C ASP A 103 -4.15 -7.86 5.88
N ARG A 104 -3.15 -7.04 5.49
CA ARG A 104 -2.27 -7.38 4.37
C ARG A 104 -1.57 -8.72 4.57
N LYS A 105 -0.99 -9.00 5.75
CA LYS A 105 -0.29 -10.27 6.02
C LYS A 105 -1.23 -11.47 5.90
N LYS A 106 -2.45 -11.36 6.45
CA LYS A 106 -3.48 -12.40 6.34
C LYS A 106 -3.85 -12.66 4.88
N ARG A 107 -4.06 -11.62 4.07
CA ARG A 107 -4.38 -11.74 2.63
C ARG A 107 -3.25 -12.41 1.83
N LEU A 108 -2.00 -12.20 2.21
CA LEU A 108 -0.84 -12.77 1.50
C LEU A 108 -0.50 -14.20 1.92
N ALA A 109 -0.89 -14.65 3.11
CA ALA A 109 -0.60 -16.00 3.61
C ALA A 109 -1.03 -17.13 2.65
N PRO A 110 -2.31 -17.20 2.19
CA PRO A 110 -2.72 -18.26 1.27
C PRO A 110 -2.05 -18.13 -0.11
N LYS A 111 -1.82 -16.91 -0.60
CA LYS A 111 -1.11 -16.68 -1.88
C LYS A 111 0.33 -17.21 -1.82
N ARG A 112 1.02 -16.98 -0.69
CA ARG A 112 2.38 -17.50 -0.46
C ARG A 112 2.40 -19.02 -0.33
N ALA A 113 1.42 -19.61 0.34
CA ALA A 113 1.31 -21.07 0.45
C ALA A 113 1.14 -21.71 -0.94
N LYS A 114 0.20 -21.21 -1.76
CA LYS A 114 0.00 -21.69 -3.14
C LYS A 114 1.25 -21.54 -4.02
N ALA A 115 1.95 -20.41 -3.90
CA ALA A 115 3.19 -20.19 -4.65
C ALA A 115 4.31 -21.18 -4.24
N LYS A 116 4.41 -21.53 -2.96
CA LYS A 116 5.34 -22.56 -2.47
C LYS A 116 5.00 -23.94 -3.03
N VAL A 117 3.72 -24.34 -2.99
CA VAL A 117 3.26 -25.62 -3.55
C VAL A 117 3.57 -25.71 -5.05
N ARG A 118 3.27 -24.65 -5.81
CA ARG A 118 3.58 -24.61 -7.25
C ARG A 118 5.07 -24.74 -7.53
N LYS A 119 5.93 -24.07 -6.76
CA LYS A 119 7.39 -24.20 -6.88
C LYS A 119 7.88 -25.61 -6.54
N ALA A 120 7.35 -26.21 -5.47
CA ALA A 120 7.70 -27.58 -5.08
C ALA A 120 7.30 -28.57 -6.18
N ARG A 121 6.08 -28.44 -6.72
CA ARG A 121 5.60 -29.28 -7.83
C ARG A 121 6.45 -29.13 -9.09
N ALA A 122 6.77 -27.91 -9.50
CA ALA A 122 7.64 -27.67 -10.66
C ALA A 122 9.04 -28.29 -10.47
N LYS A 123 9.58 -28.25 -9.25
CA LYS A 123 10.87 -28.90 -8.93
C LYS A 123 10.77 -30.43 -9.01
N VAL A 124 9.68 -31.02 -8.51
CA VAL A 124 9.44 -32.48 -8.61
C VAL A 124 9.29 -32.89 -10.08
N GLU A 125 8.51 -32.16 -10.87
CA GLU A 125 8.34 -32.40 -12.31
C GLU A 125 9.67 -32.34 -13.06
N HIS A 126 10.52 -31.36 -12.73
CA HIS A 126 11.86 -31.25 -13.32
C HIS A 126 12.75 -32.46 -12.96
N LEU A 127 12.78 -32.86 -11.69
CA LEU A 127 13.55 -34.04 -11.25
C LEU A 127 13.06 -35.35 -11.90
N LEU A 128 11.75 -35.48 -12.14
CA LEU A 128 11.18 -36.65 -12.81
C LEU A 128 11.54 -36.70 -14.31
N GLN A 129 11.77 -35.55 -14.95
CA GLN A 129 12.28 -35.50 -16.33
C GLN A 129 13.73 -35.97 -16.40
N ASP A 130 14.57 -35.61 -15.43
CA ASP A 130 15.99 -35.99 -15.38
C ASP A 130 16.21 -37.49 -15.09
N LEU A 131 15.28 -38.13 -14.37
CA LEU A 131 15.35 -39.57 -14.05
C LEU A 131 14.82 -40.48 -15.15
N ARG A 132 14.20 -39.92 -16.19
CA ARG A 132 13.65 -40.67 -17.32
C ARG A 132 14.77 -40.93 -18.35
N ILE A 133 15.69 -41.83 -18.00
CA ILE A 133 16.64 -42.49 -18.92
C ILE A 133 15.97 -43.77 -19.43
#